data_AF-A0A932WG64-F1
#
_entry.id   AF-A0A932WG64-F1
#
_cell.length_a   1.000
_cell.length_b   1.000
_cell.length_c   1.000
_cell.angle_alpha   90.00
_cell.angle_beta   90.00
_cell.angle_gamma   90.00
#
_symmetry.space_group_name_H-M   'P 1'
#
loop_
_entity.id
_entity.type
_entity.pdbx_description
1 polymer ?
#
loop_
_entity_poly.entity_id
_entity_poly.type
_entity_poly.pdbx_seq_one_letter_code
_entity_poly.pdbx_strand_id
1 'polypeptide(L)'
;MNSFSTEHSELLLQSFRRWTGRDLLPPSGTAEAQAAALFSAPFVVISHGTEPDPILKYGNRAALDLWEMSWEQFTQTPSRLTAEPVNREERARLLAAVTRKGFIDDYKGVRISRTGRRFQIEQATVWNLLDRENRYCGQAATFHRWTDLSAESTKLIFHITRRDAWEKAQGEGEYRPPSLAAEGFIHCSTPQQVISTANRIFYGQPGLILLGVDPTRVDAEIRYENTEGGSELFPHLYGALRPEAVTQVVDFPPGTSGRFILPETLSRPA
;
A
#
# COMPACT_ATOMS: atom_id res chain seq x y z
N MET A 1 21.97 -21.07 -8.44
CA MET A 1 21.98 -21.41 -9.87
C MET A 1 21.50 -20.19 -10.64
N ASN A 2 22.19 -19.75 -11.69
CA ASN A 2 21.95 -18.49 -12.40
C ASN A 2 20.47 -18.36 -12.83
N SER A 3 19.69 -17.57 -12.09
CA SER A 3 18.22 -17.59 -12.14
C SER A 3 17.60 -16.73 -13.25
N PHE A 4 18.38 -16.01 -14.06
CA PHE A 4 17.86 -15.15 -15.12
C PHE A 4 18.29 -15.69 -16.49
N SER A 5 17.31 -16.17 -17.28
CA SER A 5 17.55 -16.64 -18.64
C SER A 5 18.02 -15.47 -19.52
N THR A 6 19.14 -15.67 -20.24
CA THR A 6 19.65 -14.71 -21.23
C THR A 6 18.64 -14.48 -22.34
N GLU A 7 18.02 -15.56 -22.85
CA GLU A 7 16.98 -15.50 -23.86
C GLU A 7 15.76 -14.69 -23.41
N HIS A 8 15.29 -14.89 -22.17
CA HIS A 8 14.16 -14.11 -21.66
C HIS A 8 14.53 -12.65 -21.43
N SER A 9 15.75 -12.37 -20.99
CA SER A 9 16.24 -11.00 -20.83
C SER A 9 16.32 -10.26 -22.17
N GLU A 10 16.79 -10.93 -23.23
CA GLU A 10 16.78 -10.41 -24.59
C GLU A 10 15.36 -10.12 -25.08
N LEU A 11 14.43 -11.05 -24.87
CA LEU A 11 13.01 -10.88 -25.21
C LEU A 11 12.41 -9.61 -24.57
N LEU A 12 12.67 -9.39 -23.28
CA LEU A 12 12.20 -8.21 -22.55
C LEU A 12 12.74 -6.93 -23.18
N LEU A 13 14.06 -6.85 -23.40
CA LEU A 13 14.75 -5.66 -23.89
C LEU A 13 14.41 -5.34 -25.35
N GLN A 14 14.40 -6.34 -26.23
CA GLN A 14 14.08 -6.17 -27.65
C GLN A 14 12.62 -5.74 -27.83
N SER A 15 11.69 -6.37 -27.11
CA SER A 15 10.27 -5.98 -27.14
C SER A 15 10.07 -4.55 -26.64
N PHE A 16 10.76 -4.15 -25.56
CA PHE A 16 10.69 -2.79 -25.03
C PHE A 16 11.17 -1.76 -26.07
N ARG A 17 12.34 -2.00 -26.67
CA ARG A 17 12.91 -1.11 -27.69
C ARG A 17 12.01 -0.99 -28.92
N ARG A 18 11.42 -2.11 -29.35
CA ARG A 18 10.50 -2.14 -30.48
C ARG A 18 9.29 -1.23 -30.27
N TRP A 19 8.66 -1.31 -29.09
CA TRP A 19 7.44 -0.55 -28.83
C TRP A 19 7.70 0.91 -28.47
N THR A 20 8.76 1.18 -27.71
CA THR A 20 9.02 2.52 -27.16
C THR A 20 10.03 3.33 -27.96
N GLY A 21 10.82 2.70 -28.83
CA GLY A 21 11.97 3.32 -29.50
C GLY A 21 13.15 3.64 -28.59
N ARG A 22 13.09 3.24 -27.31
CA ARG A 22 14.10 3.54 -26.28
C ARG A 22 14.74 2.26 -25.78
N ASP A 23 15.99 2.34 -25.35
CA ASP A 23 16.65 1.24 -24.67
C ASP A 23 16.34 1.31 -23.17
N LEU A 24 15.91 0.19 -22.58
CA LEU A 24 15.63 0.10 -21.13
C LEU A 24 16.92 0.15 -20.31
N LEU A 25 18.01 -0.38 -20.87
CA LEU A 25 19.36 -0.37 -20.31
C LEU A 25 20.38 -0.10 -21.42
N PRO A 26 21.52 0.53 -21.10
CA PRO A 26 22.63 0.63 -22.03
C PRO A 26 23.08 -0.76 -22.54
N PRO A 27 23.52 -0.87 -23.81
CA PRO A 27 24.12 -2.09 -24.33
C PRO A 27 25.40 -2.46 -23.56
N SER A 28 25.50 -3.72 -23.18
CA SER A 28 26.51 -4.25 -22.26
C SER A 28 27.14 -5.51 -22.86
N GLY A 29 28.09 -5.35 -23.78
CA GLY A 29 28.93 -6.46 -24.26
C GLY A 29 28.17 -7.74 -24.66
N THR A 30 28.32 -8.81 -23.87
CA THR A 30 27.70 -10.13 -24.11
C THR A 30 26.26 -10.22 -23.60
N ALA A 31 25.50 -11.20 -24.10
CA ALA A 31 24.14 -11.46 -23.65
C ALA A 31 24.05 -11.75 -22.14
N GLU A 32 25.04 -12.47 -21.60
CA GLU A 32 25.14 -12.78 -20.17
C GLU A 32 25.37 -11.51 -19.33
N ALA A 33 26.26 -10.62 -19.80
CA ALA A 33 26.52 -9.35 -19.14
C ALA A 33 25.26 -8.45 -19.15
N GLN A 34 24.55 -8.40 -20.28
CA GLN A 34 23.29 -7.68 -20.39
C GLN A 34 22.20 -8.25 -19.45
N ALA A 35 22.07 -9.57 -19.37
CA ALA A 35 21.09 -10.23 -18.49
C ALA A 35 21.41 -10.00 -17.01
N ALA A 36 22.70 -10.05 -16.63
CA ALA A 36 23.14 -9.74 -15.27
C ALA A 36 22.89 -8.27 -14.90
N ALA A 37 23.12 -7.34 -15.84
CA ALA A 37 22.82 -5.93 -15.66
C ALA A 37 21.30 -5.69 -15.48
N LEU A 38 20.46 -6.35 -16.27
CA LEU A 38 18.99 -6.29 -16.12
C LEU A 38 18.54 -6.82 -14.77
N PHE A 39 19.10 -7.95 -14.34
CA PHE A 39 18.75 -8.54 -13.06
C PHE A 39 19.15 -7.65 -11.87
N SER A 40 20.23 -6.88 -12.00
CA SER A 40 20.78 -6.03 -10.94
C SER A 40 20.35 -4.55 -11.05
N ALA A 41 19.51 -4.21 -12.03
CA ALA A 41 19.07 -2.85 -12.28
C ALA A 41 18.34 -2.26 -11.05
N PRO A 42 18.53 -0.97 -10.74
CA PRO A 42 17.98 -0.32 -9.54
C PRO A 42 16.48 0.03 -9.67
N PHE A 43 15.81 -0.47 -10.70
CA PHE A 43 14.39 -0.29 -10.97
C PHE A 43 13.75 -1.67 -11.21
N VAL A 44 12.45 -1.77 -11.03
CA VAL A 44 11.74 -3.04 -11.14
C VAL A 44 11.57 -3.44 -12.60
N VAL A 45 11.80 -4.71 -12.92
CA VAL A 45 11.39 -5.35 -14.17
C VAL A 45 10.74 -6.69 -13.88
N ILE A 46 9.50 -6.87 -14.34
CA ILE A 46 8.73 -8.11 -14.18
C ILE A 46 8.08 -8.52 -15.49
N SER A 47 7.73 -9.80 -15.63
CA SER A 47 6.90 -10.28 -16.75
C SER A 47 6.06 -11.50 -16.40
N HIS A 48 5.02 -11.75 -17.18
CA HIS A 48 4.20 -12.95 -17.11
C HIS A 48 3.89 -13.48 -18.52
N GLY A 49 3.42 -14.73 -18.59
CA GLY A 49 3.02 -15.37 -19.85
C GLY A 49 1.62 -15.01 -20.33
N THR A 50 1.07 -15.85 -21.21
CA THR A 50 -0.24 -15.72 -21.87
C THR A 50 -1.31 -16.65 -21.29
N GLU A 51 -1.00 -17.35 -20.20
CA GLU A 51 -1.92 -18.28 -19.56
C GLU A 51 -3.19 -17.54 -19.08
N PRO A 52 -4.37 -18.21 -18.99
CA PRO A 52 -5.61 -17.54 -18.56
C PRO A 52 -5.54 -16.89 -17.16
N ASP A 53 -4.74 -17.47 -16.26
CA ASP A 53 -4.28 -16.87 -15.01
C ASP A 53 -2.75 -16.71 -15.09
N PRO A 54 -2.23 -15.59 -15.66
CA PRO A 54 -0.83 -15.48 -16.02
C PRO A 54 0.10 -15.64 -14.82
N ILE A 55 1.08 -16.52 -14.95
CA ILE A 55 2.11 -16.74 -13.92
C ILE A 55 3.30 -15.85 -14.25
N LEU A 56 3.88 -15.24 -13.21
CA LEU A 56 5.10 -14.44 -13.33
C LEU A 56 6.25 -15.33 -13.84
N LYS A 57 6.96 -14.88 -14.86
CA LYS A 57 8.08 -15.62 -15.50
C LYS A 57 9.44 -15.02 -15.18
N TYR A 58 9.47 -13.74 -14.81
CA TYR A 58 10.71 -13.03 -14.50
C TYR A 58 10.42 -11.92 -13.51
N GLY A 59 11.33 -11.75 -12.54
CA GLY A 59 11.43 -10.58 -11.67
C GLY A 59 12.90 -10.31 -11.36
N ASN A 60 13.38 -9.10 -11.63
CA ASN A 60 14.75 -8.73 -11.29
C ASN A 60 14.92 -8.55 -9.76
N ARG A 61 16.14 -8.28 -9.29
CA ARG A 61 16.44 -8.15 -7.84
C ARG A 61 15.52 -7.16 -7.15
N ALA A 62 15.34 -5.97 -7.72
CA ALA A 62 14.45 -4.94 -7.19
C ALA A 62 13.00 -5.45 -7.07
N ALA A 63 12.51 -6.24 -8.02
CA ALA A 63 11.19 -6.85 -7.94
C ALA A 63 11.10 -7.88 -6.80
N LEU A 64 12.08 -8.78 -6.68
CA LEU A 64 12.10 -9.81 -5.64
C LEU A 64 12.11 -9.20 -4.24
N ASP A 65 12.94 -8.18 -4.05
CA ASP A 65 13.06 -7.47 -2.78
C ASP A 65 11.76 -6.70 -2.47
N LEU A 66 11.19 -6.00 -3.46
CA LEU A 66 9.96 -5.21 -3.27
C LEU A 66 8.73 -6.08 -3.00
N TRP A 67 8.63 -7.27 -3.58
CA TRP A 67 7.54 -8.22 -3.31
C TRP A 67 7.82 -9.18 -2.15
N GLU A 68 9.01 -9.13 -1.56
CA GLU A 68 9.42 -9.98 -0.43
C GLU A 68 9.32 -11.48 -0.77
N MET A 69 9.81 -11.84 -1.95
CA MET A 69 9.73 -13.18 -2.52
C MET A 69 11.09 -13.70 -2.97
N SER A 70 11.32 -15.01 -2.80
CA SER A 70 12.40 -15.68 -3.51
C SER A 70 12.07 -15.80 -5.00
N TRP A 71 13.08 -16.05 -5.85
CA TRP A 71 12.86 -16.28 -7.28
C TRP A 71 11.88 -17.44 -7.54
N GLU A 72 12.02 -18.55 -6.81
CA GLU A 72 11.17 -19.73 -6.94
C GLU A 72 9.71 -19.41 -6.59
N GLN A 73 9.49 -18.68 -5.50
CA GLN A 73 8.16 -18.22 -5.10
C GLN A 73 7.57 -17.28 -6.15
N PHE A 74 8.37 -16.30 -6.59
CA PHE A 74 7.94 -15.28 -7.53
C PHE A 74 7.48 -15.92 -8.85
N THR A 75 8.28 -16.83 -9.40
CA THR A 75 8.00 -17.49 -10.69
C THR A 75 6.89 -18.54 -10.67
N GLN A 76 6.32 -18.83 -9.50
CA GLN A 76 5.14 -19.66 -9.33
C GLN A 76 3.88 -18.86 -8.97
N THR A 77 4.01 -17.53 -8.81
CA THR A 77 2.92 -16.68 -8.35
C THR A 77 2.06 -16.19 -9.52
N PRO A 78 0.74 -16.43 -9.51
CA PRO A 78 -0.19 -15.77 -10.43
C PRO A 78 -0.15 -14.25 -10.28
N SER A 79 -0.04 -13.52 -11.38
CA SER A 79 0.12 -12.06 -11.37
C SER A 79 -1.04 -11.32 -10.68
N ARG A 80 -2.23 -11.92 -10.56
CA ARG A 80 -3.35 -11.31 -9.84
C ARG A 80 -3.17 -11.27 -8.33
N LEU A 81 -2.30 -12.11 -7.75
CA LEU A 81 -2.06 -12.17 -6.31
C LEU A 81 -1.07 -11.09 -5.83
N THR A 82 -0.41 -10.40 -6.77
CA THR A 82 0.61 -9.39 -6.48
C THR A 82 0.08 -7.96 -6.64
N ALA A 83 -1.19 -7.81 -6.99
CA ALA A 83 -1.87 -6.55 -7.27
C ALA A 83 -3.24 -6.50 -6.61
N GLU A 84 -3.67 -5.29 -6.25
CA GLU A 84 -5.07 -5.09 -5.88
C GLU A 84 -5.99 -5.30 -7.07
N PRO A 85 -7.28 -5.62 -6.83
CA PRO A 85 -8.30 -5.59 -7.87
C PRO A 85 -8.29 -4.24 -8.58
N VAL A 86 -7.74 -4.23 -9.80
CA VAL A 86 -7.74 -3.04 -10.64
C VAL A 86 -9.18 -2.71 -10.99
N ASN A 87 -9.62 -1.47 -10.76
CA ASN A 87 -10.94 -1.00 -11.18
C ASN A 87 -11.14 -1.31 -12.69
N ARG A 88 -12.38 -1.70 -13.06
CA ARG A 88 -12.75 -2.12 -14.42
C ARG A 88 -12.30 -1.11 -15.48
N GLU A 89 -12.43 0.18 -15.19
CA GLU A 89 -12.03 1.26 -16.10
C GLU A 89 -10.52 1.30 -16.36
N GLU A 90 -9.70 1.21 -15.30
CA GLU A 90 -8.24 1.25 -15.43
C GLU A 90 -7.72 -0.01 -16.15
N ARG A 91 -8.34 -1.18 -15.88
CA ARG A 91 -8.05 -2.42 -16.61
C ARG A 91 -8.40 -2.28 -18.10
N ALA A 92 -9.55 -1.69 -18.42
CA ALA A 92 -9.96 -1.44 -19.80
C ALA A 92 -9.01 -0.46 -20.50
N ARG A 93 -8.57 0.61 -19.82
CA ARG A 93 -7.59 1.58 -20.33
C ARG A 93 -6.26 0.91 -20.64
N LEU A 94 -5.74 0.13 -19.69
CA LEU A 94 -4.52 -0.65 -19.86
C LEU A 94 -4.64 -1.53 -21.11
N LEU A 95 -5.64 -2.42 -21.15
CA LEU A 95 -5.84 -3.35 -22.27
C LEU A 95 -5.97 -2.61 -23.61
N ALA A 96 -6.79 -1.56 -23.68
CA ALA A 96 -6.95 -0.78 -24.91
C ALA A 96 -5.64 -0.10 -25.37
N ALA A 97 -4.85 0.43 -24.43
CA ALA A 97 -3.57 1.06 -24.74
C ALA A 97 -2.55 0.05 -25.27
N VAL A 98 -2.37 -1.08 -24.57
CA VAL A 98 -1.39 -2.10 -24.97
C VAL A 98 -1.83 -2.83 -26.26
N THR A 99 -3.13 -3.02 -26.49
CA THR A 99 -3.64 -3.56 -27.77
C THR A 99 -3.38 -2.61 -28.94
N ARG A 100 -3.57 -1.30 -28.75
CA ARG A 100 -3.45 -0.32 -29.84
C ARG A 100 -2.02 0.10 -30.15
N LYS A 101 -1.19 0.28 -29.12
CA LYS A 101 0.16 0.85 -29.23
C LYS A 101 1.28 -0.13 -28.87
N GLY A 102 0.94 -1.30 -28.32
CA GLY A 102 1.91 -2.28 -27.82
C GLY A 102 2.52 -1.92 -26.46
N PHE A 103 2.31 -0.70 -25.95
CA PHE A 103 2.73 -0.28 -24.61
C PHE A 103 1.85 0.86 -24.04
N ILE A 104 1.97 1.06 -22.73
CA ILE A 104 1.54 2.24 -21.97
C ILE A 104 2.68 2.64 -21.03
N ASP A 105 2.89 3.93 -20.77
CA ASP A 105 4.04 4.44 -19.97
C ASP A 105 3.65 5.37 -18.81
N ASP A 106 2.35 5.54 -18.56
CA ASP A 106 1.80 6.38 -17.49
C ASP A 106 1.01 5.57 -16.45
N TYR A 107 1.17 4.23 -16.42
CA TYR A 107 0.35 3.36 -15.56
C TYR A 107 0.66 3.56 -14.08
N LYS A 108 -0.39 3.51 -13.26
CA LYS A 108 -0.32 3.55 -11.79
C LYS A 108 -1.20 2.46 -11.21
N GLY A 109 -0.84 1.94 -10.05
CA GLY A 109 -1.67 0.98 -9.35
C GLY A 109 -1.10 0.53 -8.03
N VAL A 110 -1.97 -0.01 -7.17
CA VAL A 110 -1.54 -0.59 -5.89
C VAL A 110 -1.10 -2.03 -6.09
N ARG A 111 -0.02 -2.39 -5.40
CA ARG A 111 0.58 -3.72 -5.35
C ARG A 111 0.70 -4.15 -3.90
N ILE A 112 0.70 -5.47 -3.71
CA ILE A 112 0.75 -6.09 -2.38
C ILE A 112 1.94 -7.06 -2.39
N SER A 113 2.84 -6.91 -1.42
CA SER A 113 3.95 -7.83 -1.21
C SER A 113 3.48 -9.14 -0.56
N ARG A 114 4.38 -10.13 -0.45
CA ARG A 114 4.04 -11.39 0.20
C ARG A 114 3.66 -11.25 1.68
N THR A 115 4.19 -10.24 2.37
CA THR A 115 3.90 -9.95 3.79
C THR A 115 2.64 -9.10 3.97
N GLY A 116 1.95 -8.72 2.88
CA GLY A 116 0.77 -7.87 2.91
C GLY A 116 1.09 -6.37 2.85
N ARG A 117 2.37 -5.99 2.70
CA ARG A 117 2.76 -4.59 2.55
C ARG A 117 2.23 -4.03 1.24
N ARG A 118 1.43 -2.98 1.34
CA ARG A 118 0.83 -2.28 0.20
C ARG A 118 1.78 -1.19 -0.29
N PHE A 119 1.94 -1.05 -1.59
CA PHE A 119 2.69 0.05 -2.19
C PHE A 119 2.07 0.46 -3.53
N GLN A 120 2.08 1.75 -3.82
CA GLN A 120 1.60 2.28 -5.10
C GLN A 120 2.76 2.44 -6.06
N ILE A 121 2.67 1.81 -7.24
CA ILE A 121 3.63 2.01 -8.32
C ILE A 121 3.26 3.23 -9.17
N GLU A 122 4.25 3.96 -9.65
CA GLU A 122 4.07 5.20 -10.39
C GLU A 122 4.80 5.21 -11.73
N GLN A 123 4.18 5.82 -12.75
CA GLN A 123 4.76 5.98 -14.09
C GLN A 123 5.31 4.66 -14.65
N ALA A 124 4.56 3.59 -14.42
CA ALA A 124 4.97 2.27 -14.86
C ALA A 124 4.76 2.16 -16.37
N THR A 125 5.76 1.58 -17.03
CA THR A 125 5.64 1.19 -18.42
C THR A 125 5.27 -0.29 -18.50
N VAL A 126 4.17 -0.60 -19.18
CA VAL A 126 3.73 -1.97 -19.46
C VAL A 126 3.76 -2.17 -20.97
N TRP A 127 4.39 -3.24 -21.44
CA TRP A 127 4.53 -3.54 -22.86
C TRP A 127 4.31 -5.02 -23.18
N ASN A 128 3.90 -5.30 -24.41
CA ASN A 128 3.73 -6.65 -24.91
C ASN A 128 5.08 -7.29 -25.28
N LEU A 129 5.26 -8.55 -24.92
CA LEU A 129 6.39 -9.37 -25.33
C LEU A 129 6.09 -10.06 -26.65
N LEU A 130 7.06 -9.99 -27.57
CA LEU A 130 6.99 -10.59 -28.89
C LEU A 130 8.15 -11.55 -29.10
N ASP A 131 7.88 -12.79 -29.48
CA ASP A 131 8.93 -13.73 -29.87
C ASP A 131 9.62 -13.34 -31.19
N ARG A 132 10.57 -14.16 -31.64
CA ARG A 132 11.35 -13.93 -32.87
C ARG A 132 10.48 -13.88 -34.13
N GLU A 133 9.31 -14.52 -34.10
CA GLU A 133 8.33 -14.51 -35.18
C GLU A 133 7.30 -13.38 -35.04
N ASN A 134 7.48 -12.45 -34.10
CA ASN A 134 6.56 -11.37 -33.75
C ASN A 134 5.21 -11.82 -33.18
N ARG A 135 5.14 -13.02 -32.59
CA ARG A 135 3.93 -13.51 -31.92
C ARG A 135 3.91 -13.04 -30.47
N TYR A 136 2.72 -12.66 -30.01
CA TYR A 136 2.51 -12.25 -28.63
C TYR A 136 2.73 -13.41 -27.66
N CYS A 137 3.64 -13.21 -26.69
CA CYS A 137 4.05 -14.25 -25.73
C CYS A 137 3.93 -13.83 -24.26
N GLY A 138 3.36 -12.65 -23.98
CA GLY A 138 3.09 -12.19 -22.62
C GLY A 138 3.22 -10.68 -22.49
N GLN A 139 3.32 -10.20 -21.26
CA GLN A 139 3.55 -8.78 -20.97
C GLN A 139 4.64 -8.62 -19.94
N ALA A 140 5.29 -7.46 -20.00
CA ALA A 140 6.26 -7.03 -19.01
C ALA A 140 5.92 -5.64 -18.50
N ALA A 141 6.41 -5.35 -17.30
CA ALA A 141 6.25 -4.05 -16.66
C ALA A 141 7.58 -3.59 -16.05
N THR A 142 7.82 -2.29 -16.09
CA THR A 142 8.96 -1.63 -15.47
C THR A 142 8.55 -0.33 -14.80
N PHE A 143 9.14 -0.02 -13.66
CA PHE A 143 8.95 1.22 -12.95
C PHE A 143 10.13 1.50 -12.02
N HIS A 144 10.38 2.78 -11.76
CA HIS A 144 11.49 3.27 -10.96
C HIS A 144 11.04 4.01 -9.69
N ARG A 145 9.73 4.22 -9.53
CA ARG A 145 9.11 4.92 -8.40
C ARG A 145 7.95 4.13 -7.85
N TRP A 146 7.90 4.08 -6.52
CA TRP A 146 6.76 3.59 -5.77
C TRP A 146 6.69 4.32 -4.43
N THR A 147 5.49 4.37 -3.87
CA THR A 147 5.24 4.91 -2.54
C THR A 147 4.75 3.78 -1.66
N ASP A 148 5.41 3.58 -0.52
CA ASP A 148 4.93 2.62 0.46
C ASP A 148 3.62 3.13 1.07
N LEU A 149 2.56 2.33 0.97
CA LEU A 149 1.25 2.65 1.54
C LEU A 149 1.11 2.07 2.96
N SER A 150 2.07 1.28 3.44
CA SER A 150 2.12 0.92 4.86
C SER A 150 2.23 2.13 5.76
N ALA A 151 2.76 3.26 5.26
CA ALA A 151 2.76 4.54 5.99
C ALA A 151 1.35 5.09 6.29
N GLU A 152 0.30 4.63 5.62
CA GLU A 152 -1.09 4.93 6.02
C GLU A 152 -1.62 3.94 7.07
N SER A 153 -1.10 2.71 7.10
CA SER A 153 -1.47 1.67 8.08
C SER A 153 -0.60 1.68 9.36
N THR A 154 0.53 2.39 9.36
CA THR A 154 1.40 2.62 10.54
C THR A 154 1.17 3.97 11.18
N LYS A 155 0.37 4.86 10.58
CA LYS A 155 -0.07 6.08 11.24
C LYS A 155 -1.04 5.73 12.34
N LEU A 156 -0.72 6.17 13.56
CA LEU A 156 -1.62 6.04 14.69
C LEU A 156 -2.99 6.61 14.33
N ILE A 157 -4.04 5.84 14.63
CA ILE A 157 -5.40 6.37 14.71
C ILE A 157 -5.65 6.79 16.15
N PHE A 158 -6.47 7.81 16.34
CA PHE A 158 -6.67 8.42 17.64
C PHE A 158 -8.09 8.25 18.13
N HIS A 159 -8.23 7.90 19.40
CA HIS A 159 -9.51 7.87 20.09
C HIS A 159 -9.51 8.86 21.25
N ILE A 160 -10.55 9.69 21.35
CA ILE A 160 -10.75 10.64 22.46
C ILE A 160 -11.64 9.95 23.50
N THR A 161 -11.17 9.85 24.73
CA THR A 161 -11.93 9.32 25.86
C THR A 161 -11.62 10.09 27.14
N ARG A 162 -12.41 9.86 28.19
CA ARG A 162 -12.04 10.30 29.54
C ARG A 162 -10.92 9.44 30.12
N ARG A 163 -10.07 10.07 30.94
CA ARG A 163 -8.97 9.44 31.65
C ARG A 163 -9.40 8.28 32.55
N ASP A 164 -10.45 8.49 33.34
CA ASP A 164 -10.97 7.48 34.28
C ASP A 164 -11.51 6.22 33.57
N ALA A 165 -12.19 6.40 32.43
CA ALA A 165 -12.67 5.29 31.62
C ALA A 165 -11.51 4.46 31.04
N TRP A 166 -10.42 5.11 30.65
CA TRP A 166 -9.24 4.43 30.16
C TRP A 166 -8.49 3.68 31.27
N GLU A 167 -8.26 4.32 32.42
CA GLU A 167 -7.58 3.69 33.56
C GLU A 167 -8.33 2.45 34.05
N LYS A 168 -9.67 2.51 34.07
CA LYS A 168 -10.51 1.34 34.35
C LYS A 168 -10.27 0.21 33.34
N ALA A 169 -10.27 0.52 32.05
CA ALA A 169 -10.06 -0.48 31.00
C ALA A 169 -8.67 -1.10 31.02
N GLN A 170 -7.64 -0.36 31.45
CA GLN A 170 -6.31 -0.93 31.65
C GLN A 170 -6.32 -2.03 32.73
N GLY A 171 -7.14 -1.89 33.78
CA GLY A 171 -7.33 -2.91 34.81
C GLY A 171 -8.17 -4.11 34.35
N GLU A 172 -9.12 -3.89 33.43
CA GLU A 172 -10.02 -4.92 32.91
C GLU A 172 -9.45 -5.69 31.69
N GLY A 173 -8.40 -5.15 31.05
CA GLY A 173 -7.73 -5.75 29.89
C GLY A 173 -8.39 -5.46 28.54
N GLU A 174 -9.55 -4.79 28.53
CA GLU A 174 -10.23 -4.35 27.31
C GLU A 174 -10.98 -3.03 27.54
N TYR A 175 -10.90 -2.12 26.58
CA TYR A 175 -11.64 -0.87 26.54
C TYR A 175 -12.88 -1.00 25.64
N ARG A 176 -14.06 -0.70 26.21
CA ARG A 176 -15.36 -0.80 25.56
C ARG A 176 -16.17 0.48 25.78
N PRO A 177 -16.07 1.49 24.89
CA PRO A 177 -16.83 2.73 25.02
C PRO A 177 -18.31 2.51 24.70
N PRO A 178 -19.20 3.43 25.11
CA PRO A 178 -20.63 3.34 24.81
C PRO A 178 -20.95 3.17 23.31
N SER A 179 -20.19 3.80 22.41
CA SER A 179 -20.41 3.69 20.96
C SER A 179 -20.27 2.24 20.46
N LEU A 180 -19.40 1.43 21.07
CA LEU A 180 -19.24 0.03 20.66
C LEU A 180 -20.52 -0.77 20.91
N ALA A 181 -21.24 -0.49 22.00
CA ALA A 181 -22.51 -1.15 22.30
C ALA A 181 -23.69 -0.55 21.51
N ALA A 182 -23.69 0.77 21.29
CA ALA A 182 -24.80 1.48 20.65
C ALA A 182 -24.76 1.40 19.11
N GLU A 183 -23.56 1.46 18.52
CA GLU A 183 -23.34 1.61 17.08
C GLU A 183 -22.54 0.43 16.48
N GLY A 184 -21.87 -0.37 17.31
CA GLY A 184 -21.11 -1.54 16.89
C GLY A 184 -19.63 -1.27 16.61
N PHE A 185 -19.16 -0.03 16.80
CA PHE A 185 -17.76 0.33 16.59
C PHE A 185 -17.29 1.48 17.50
N ILE A 186 -15.98 1.61 17.64
CA ILE A 186 -15.31 2.72 18.33
C ILE A 186 -14.93 3.77 17.28
N HIS A 187 -15.36 5.02 17.49
CA HIS A 187 -14.93 6.13 16.63
C HIS A 187 -13.46 6.46 16.87
N CYS A 188 -12.66 6.41 15.81
CA CYS A 188 -11.31 6.92 15.80
C CYS A 188 -11.20 8.08 14.81
N SER A 189 -10.06 8.76 14.83
CA SER A 189 -9.73 9.87 13.94
C SER A 189 -8.31 9.69 13.43
N THR A 190 -8.05 10.07 12.19
CA THR A 190 -6.68 10.30 11.71
C THR A 190 -6.05 11.49 12.46
N PRO A 191 -4.71 11.65 12.47
CA PRO A 191 -4.07 12.80 13.13
C PRO A 191 -4.66 14.16 12.71
N GLN A 192 -5.01 14.30 11.43
CA GLN A 192 -5.56 15.52 10.84
C GLN A 192 -7.01 15.80 11.28
N GLN A 193 -7.74 14.76 11.67
CA GLN A 193 -9.15 14.84 12.08
C GLN A 193 -9.34 15.13 13.57
N VAL A 194 -8.34 14.86 14.42
CA VAL A 194 -8.49 14.96 15.89
C VAL A 194 -9.06 16.29 16.34
N ILE A 195 -8.55 17.41 15.82
CA ILE A 195 -8.92 18.75 16.30
C ILE A 195 -10.31 19.18 15.84
N SER A 196 -10.70 18.84 14.61
CA SER A 196 -12.05 19.14 14.13
C SER A 196 -13.08 18.30 14.90
N THR A 197 -12.81 17.02 15.12
CA THR A 197 -13.65 16.13 15.93
C THR A 197 -13.76 16.61 17.38
N ALA A 198 -12.63 16.93 18.02
CA ALA A 198 -12.59 17.39 19.41
C ALA A 198 -13.43 18.64 19.63
N ASN A 199 -13.25 19.66 18.77
CA ASN A 199 -13.98 20.91 18.89
C ASN A 199 -15.47 20.80 18.51
N ARG A 200 -15.84 19.78 17.73
CA ARG A 200 -17.24 19.52 17.34
C ARG A 200 -18.00 18.75 18.41
N ILE A 201 -17.39 17.72 18.99
CA ILE A 201 -18.08 16.75 19.86
C ILE A 201 -17.82 17.00 21.35
N PHE A 202 -16.62 17.45 21.71
CA PHE A 202 -16.14 17.47 23.10
C PHE A 202 -15.91 18.88 23.64
N TYR A 203 -16.45 19.92 22.99
CA TYR A 203 -16.17 21.33 23.28
C TYR A 203 -16.22 21.66 24.79
N GLY A 204 -15.14 22.22 25.32
CA GLY A 204 -15.03 22.64 26.71
C GLY A 204 -15.00 21.52 27.76
N GLN A 205 -14.99 20.26 27.34
CA GLN A 205 -15.03 19.13 28.26
C GLN A 205 -13.63 18.82 28.85
N PRO A 206 -13.44 18.90 30.18
CA PRO A 206 -12.17 18.58 30.81
C PRO A 206 -11.99 17.07 31.03
N GLY A 207 -10.77 16.68 31.43
CA GLY A 207 -10.46 15.28 31.82
C GLY A 207 -10.36 14.30 30.66
N LEU A 208 -10.23 14.81 29.44
CA LEU A 208 -10.06 14.02 28.23
C LEU A 208 -8.58 13.70 27.97
N ILE A 209 -8.38 12.56 27.34
CA ILE A 209 -7.10 12.07 26.84
C ILE A 209 -7.25 11.65 25.38
N LEU A 210 -6.13 11.63 24.68
CA LEU A 210 -6.00 11.10 23.33
C LEU A 210 -5.21 9.79 23.38
N LEU A 211 -5.84 8.70 22.94
CA LEU A 211 -5.21 7.39 22.79
C LEU A 211 -4.68 7.26 21.37
N GLY A 212 -3.36 7.13 21.20
CA GLY A 212 -2.74 6.78 19.94
C GLY A 212 -2.70 5.26 19.78
N VAL A 213 -3.58 4.75 18.93
CA VAL A 213 -3.75 3.32 18.64
C VAL A 213 -2.91 2.95 17.43
N ASP A 214 -2.06 1.94 17.57
CA ASP A 214 -1.33 1.32 16.48
C ASP A 214 -2.24 0.30 15.77
N PRO A 215 -2.72 0.58 14.54
CA PRO A 215 -3.65 -0.30 13.84
C PRO A 215 -3.09 -1.71 13.61
N THR A 216 -1.76 -1.87 13.58
CA THR A 216 -1.11 -3.17 13.37
C THR A 216 -1.17 -4.10 14.57
N ARG A 217 -1.53 -3.57 15.75
CA ARG A 217 -1.69 -4.31 17.01
C ARG A 217 -3.15 -4.57 17.37
N VAL A 218 -4.06 -4.24 16.47
CA VAL A 218 -5.49 -4.38 16.67
C VAL A 218 -5.97 -5.65 15.97
N ASP A 219 -6.56 -6.56 16.74
CA ASP A 219 -7.10 -7.82 16.20
C ASP A 219 -8.43 -7.62 15.44
N ALA A 220 -9.17 -6.57 15.79
CA ALA A 220 -10.48 -6.28 15.21
C ALA A 220 -10.38 -5.46 13.91
N GLU A 221 -11.42 -5.56 13.07
CA GLU A 221 -11.46 -4.87 11.79
C GLU A 221 -11.51 -3.34 11.98
N ILE A 222 -10.69 -2.63 11.22
CA ILE A 222 -10.74 -1.16 11.11
C ILE A 222 -11.23 -0.80 9.71
N ARG A 223 -12.37 -0.11 9.63
CA ARG A 223 -12.94 0.38 8.36
C ARG A 223 -12.82 1.90 8.30
N TYR A 224 -12.44 2.41 7.13
CA TYR A 224 -12.49 3.83 6.83
C TYR A 224 -13.78 4.14 6.08
N GLU A 225 -14.72 4.76 6.75
CA GLU A 225 -16.07 4.98 6.22
C GLU A 225 -16.67 6.30 6.70
N ASN A 226 -17.77 6.70 6.08
CA ASN A 226 -18.54 7.87 6.49
C ASN A 226 -19.94 7.41 6.93
N THR A 227 -20.23 7.55 8.22
CA THR A 227 -21.53 7.18 8.81
C THR A 227 -22.45 8.38 9.03
N GLU A 228 -21.95 9.62 8.92
CA GLU A 228 -22.67 10.86 9.25
C GLU A 228 -23.11 11.68 8.02
N GLY A 229 -22.81 11.21 6.81
CA GLY A 229 -23.00 11.94 5.56
C GLY A 229 -21.82 12.87 5.23
N GLY A 230 -21.19 12.67 4.07
CA GLY A 230 -20.04 13.44 3.62
C GLY A 230 -19.08 12.60 2.78
N SER A 231 -17.98 13.22 2.33
CA SER A 231 -16.93 12.54 1.56
C SER A 231 -15.72 12.13 2.41
N GLU A 232 -15.58 12.69 3.61
CA GLU A 232 -14.46 12.39 4.50
C GLU A 232 -14.68 11.04 5.19
N LEU A 233 -13.66 10.18 5.21
CA LEU A 233 -13.70 8.86 5.82
C LEU A 233 -13.02 8.89 7.20
N PHE A 234 -13.66 8.29 8.19
CA PHE A 234 -13.14 8.14 9.55
C PHE A 234 -12.82 6.68 9.82
N PRO A 235 -11.73 6.37 10.55
CA PRO A 235 -11.46 5.02 11.00
C PRO A 235 -12.45 4.61 12.10
N HIS A 236 -13.11 3.49 11.91
CA HIS A 236 -13.99 2.85 12.89
C HIS A 236 -13.45 1.47 13.25
N LEU A 237 -13.28 1.24 14.54
CA LEU A 237 -12.80 -0.02 15.08
C LEU A 237 -13.97 -0.90 15.52
N TYR A 238 -14.19 -2.01 14.81
CA TYR A 238 -15.32 -2.94 15.01
C TYR A 238 -15.01 -4.01 16.07
N GLY A 239 -14.60 -3.57 17.26
CA GLY A 239 -14.27 -4.45 18.37
C GLY A 239 -13.80 -3.70 19.61
N ALA A 240 -13.59 -4.45 20.70
CA ALA A 240 -13.00 -3.89 21.91
C ALA A 240 -11.53 -3.52 21.66
N LEU A 241 -11.08 -2.41 22.24
CA LEU A 241 -9.69 -1.96 22.13
C LEU A 241 -8.87 -2.55 23.28
N ARG A 242 -7.87 -3.36 22.95
CA ARG A 242 -6.93 -3.90 23.93
C ARG A 242 -5.88 -2.86 24.33
N PRO A 243 -5.51 -2.74 25.62
CA PRO A 243 -4.51 -1.78 26.06
C PRO A 243 -3.16 -1.85 25.32
N GLU A 244 -2.76 -3.04 24.90
CA GLU A 244 -1.49 -3.30 24.21
C GLU A 244 -1.42 -2.67 22.81
N ALA A 245 -2.57 -2.39 22.20
CA ALA A 245 -2.66 -1.69 20.92
C ALA A 245 -2.49 -0.18 21.06
N VAL A 246 -2.56 0.38 22.27
CA VAL A 246 -2.37 1.80 22.54
C VAL A 246 -0.90 2.06 22.84
N THR A 247 -0.24 2.79 21.95
CA THR A 247 1.20 3.12 22.05
C THR A 247 1.44 4.51 22.62
N GLN A 248 0.41 5.36 22.66
CA GLN A 248 0.49 6.72 23.18
C GLN A 248 -0.76 7.05 23.99
N VAL A 249 -0.57 7.72 25.13
CA VAL A 249 -1.65 8.28 25.95
C VAL A 249 -1.25 9.70 26.29
N VAL A 250 -2.02 10.66 25.79
CA VAL A 250 -1.69 12.09 25.91
C VAL A 250 -2.83 12.82 26.59
N ASP A 251 -2.52 13.64 27.59
CA ASP A 251 -3.51 14.56 28.17
C ASP A 251 -4.00 15.52 27.09
N PHE A 252 -5.33 15.66 27.02
CA PHE A 252 -5.97 16.47 25.98
C PHE A 252 -6.97 17.44 26.61
N PRO A 253 -6.49 18.40 27.43
CA PRO A 253 -7.37 19.37 28.08
C PRO A 253 -7.87 20.42 27.07
N PRO A 254 -9.09 20.95 27.26
CA PRO A 254 -9.52 22.13 26.53
C PRO A 254 -8.70 23.34 27.00
N GLY A 255 -8.40 24.25 26.08
CA GLY A 255 -7.84 25.56 26.41
C GLY A 255 -8.83 26.44 27.16
N THR A 256 -8.39 27.62 27.59
CA THR A 256 -9.23 28.58 28.33
C THR A 256 -10.47 29.04 27.57
N SER A 257 -10.46 28.96 26.23
CA SER A 257 -11.61 29.24 25.37
C SER A 257 -12.59 28.07 25.22
N GLY A 258 -12.28 26.90 25.78
CA GLY A 258 -13.01 25.65 25.57
C GLY A 258 -12.59 24.89 24.31
N ARG A 259 -11.73 25.46 23.47
CA ARG A 259 -11.20 24.80 22.26
C ARG A 259 -10.02 23.89 22.57
N PHE A 260 -9.93 22.79 21.84
CA PHE A 260 -8.80 21.87 21.87
C PHE A 260 -7.76 22.27 20.83
N ILE A 261 -6.49 22.11 21.21
CA ILE A 261 -5.30 22.24 20.37
C ILE A 261 -4.48 20.96 20.46
N LEU A 262 -3.75 20.60 19.41
CA LEU A 262 -2.93 19.40 19.40
C LEU A 262 -1.82 19.57 20.47
N PRO A 263 -1.64 18.59 21.37
CA PRO A 263 -0.52 18.61 22.30
C PRO A 263 0.82 18.64 21.54
N GLU A 264 1.81 19.35 22.08
CA GLU A 264 3.14 19.48 21.45
C GLU A 264 3.82 18.11 21.21
N THR A 265 3.52 17.12 22.07
CA THR A 265 4.01 15.74 21.97
C THR A 265 3.55 15.01 20.71
N LEU A 266 2.48 15.47 20.05
CA LEU A 266 1.95 14.92 18.79
C LEU A 266 2.22 15.83 17.59
N SER A 267 2.83 17.00 17.82
CA SER A 267 3.06 18.02 16.80
C SER A 267 4.40 17.87 16.07
N ARG A 268 5.27 16.96 16.52
CA ARG A 268 6.57 16.69 15.88
C ARG A 268 6.50 15.42 15.06
N PRO A 269 6.85 15.45 13.76
CA PRO A 269 7.06 14.21 13.02
C PRO A 269 8.23 13.45 13.65
N ALA A 270 8.04 12.14 13.86
CA ALA A 270 9.12 11.21 14.17
C ALA A 270 10.11 11.12 13.02
#